data_AF-A0A4Q8TW35-F1
#
_entry.id   AF-A0A4Q8TW35-F1
#
_cell.length_a   1.000
_cell.length_b   1.000
_cell.length_c   1.000
_cell.angle_alpha   90.00
_cell.angle_beta   90.00
_cell.angle_gamma   90.00
#
_symmetry.space_group_name_H-M   'P 1'
#
loop_
_entity.id
_entity.type
_entity.pdbx_description
1 polymer ?
#
loop_
_entity_poly.entity_id
_entity_poly.type
_entity_poly.pdbx_seq_one_letter_code
_entity_poly.pdbx_strand_id
1 'polypeptide(L)'
;MKFMQTEKKQLLIYVIIAYGITYVMGLLMWYGYGKGLDLSAFPNAQMLYPAAGVMMAYLITKKGDKNLPTAFYIFFVALTAVLVVCTAASVLAPQNRDLMSMPYSQWAPIMEYVIIGGSVIFWILLLQSGKEKRRSYGLNSEHWNISIRMILLFIGLYLLRFVIACALSGQLSEFGKIMANPTTWIIFFTVLVNFFLSVVAF
;
A
#
# COMPACT_ATOMS: atom_id res chain seq x y z
N MET A 1 -16.58 -5.68 26.66
CA MET A 1 -15.13 -5.45 26.87
C MET A 1 -14.90 -3.95 27.09
N LYS A 2 -14.35 -3.52 28.22
CA LYS A 2 -14.16 -2.10 28.55
C LYS A 2 -12.73 -1.71 28.19
N PHE A 3 -12.54 -0.93 27.11
CA PHE A 3 -11.20 -0.53 26.66
C PHE A 3 -10.44 0.22 27.75
N MET A 4 -9.16 -0.13 27.92
CA MET A 4 -8.22 0.64 28.73
C MET A 4 -8.01 2.04 28.11
N GLN A 5 -7.66 3.04 28.93
CA GLN A 5 -7.46 4.41 28.44
C GLN A 5 -6.42 4.50 27.32
N THR A 6 -5.37 3.67 27.40
CA THR A 6 -4.34 3.57 26.37
C THR A 6 -4.88 3.04 25.04
N GLU A 7 -5.73 2.01 25.07
CA GLU A 7 -6.34 1.43 23.86
C GLU A 7 -7.30 2.42 23.19
N LYS A 8 -8.08 3.16 23.99
CA LYS A 8 -8.94 4.24 23.47
C LYS A 8 -8.13 5.31 22.76
N LYS A 9 -7.00 5.70 23.35
CA LYS A 9 -6.09 6.69 22.75
C LYS A 9 -5.46 6.16 21.45
N GLN A 10 -5.02 4.90 21.43
CA GLN A 10 -4.48 4.26 20.23
C GLN A 10 -5.52 4.19 19.12
N LEU A 11 -6.73 3.75 19.43
CA LEU A 11 -7.84 3.68 18.49
C LEU A 11 -8.19 5.07 17.94
N LEU A 12 -8.22 6.10 18.78
CA LEU A 12 -8.48 7.47 18.33
C LEU A 12 -7.40 7.95 17.35
N ILE A 13 -6.12 7.72 17.65
CA ILE A 13 -5.01 8.09 16.74
C ILE A 13 -5.12 7.33 15.41
N TYR A 14 -5.40 6.03 15.47
CA TYR A 14 -5.63 5.21 14.29
C TYR A 14 -6.77 5.77 13.44
N VAL A 15 -7.92 6.08 14.05
CA VAL A 15 -9.09 6.60 13.33
C VAL A 15 -8.78 7.94 12.67
N ILE A 16 -8.10 8.85 13.37
CA ILE A 16 -7.71 10.15 12.84
C ILE A 16 -6.78 10.00 11.63
N ILE A 17 -5.78 9.11 11.70
CA ILE A 17 -4.82 8.93 10.61
C ILE A 17 -5.43 8.16 9.44
N ALA A 18 -6.05 7.00 9.71
CA ALA A 18 -6.58 6.14 8.67
C ALA A 18 -7.80 6.75 7.95
N TYR A 19 -8.71 7.40 8.69
CA TYR A 19 -9.94 7.93 8.11
C TYR A 19 -9.96 9.46 8.03
N GLY A 20 -9.38 10.16 9.01
CA GLY A 20 -9.34 11.63 8.99
C GLY A 20 -8.49 12.16 7.83
N ILE A 21 -7.30 11.60 7.59
CA ILE A 21 -6.47 11.97 6.43
C ILE A 21 -7.20 11.61 5.14
N THR A 22 -7.79 10.42 5.05
CA THR A 22 -8.60 10.00 3.88
C THR A 22 -9.71 11.00 3.57
N TYR A 23 -10.42 11.48 4.59
CA TYR A 23 -11.48 12.46 4.42
C TYR A 23 -10.96 13.81 3.87
N VAL A 24 -9.87 14.33 4.45
CA VAL A 24 -9.24 15.58 3.98
C VAL A 24 -8.73 15.43 2.55
N MET A 25 -8.05 14.31 2.24
CA MET A 25 -7.59 14.01 0.88
C MET A 25 -8.76 13.80 -0.08
N GLY A 26 -9.91 13.31 0.39
CA GLY A 26 -11.13 13.21 -0.41
C GLY A 26 -11.63 14.56 -0.94
N LEU A 27 -11.47 15.64 -0.17
CA LEU A 27 -11.80 17.00 -0.64
C LEU A 27 -10.87 17.46 -1.77
N LEU A 28 -9.57 17.17 -1.65
CA LEU A 28 -8.59 17.45 -2.71
C LEU A 28 -8.85 16.60 -3.96
N MET A 29 -9.20 15.33 -3.77
CA MET A 29 -9.57 14.42 -4.84
C MET A 29 -10.81 14.93 -5.59
N TRP A 30 -11.84 15.38 -4.86
CA TRP A 30 -13.05 15.97 -5.44
C TRP A 30 -12.73 17.22 -6.28
N TYR A 31 -11.88 18.11 -5.77
CA TYR A 31 -11.41 19.28 -6.51
C TYR A 31 -10.64 18.89 -7.80
N GLY A 32 -9.73 17.92 -7.70
CA GLY A 32 -8.95 17.45 -8.84
C GLY A 32 -9.83 16.76 -9.90
N TYR A 33 -10.82 15.97 -9.45
CA TYR A 33 -11.82 15.34 -10.33
C TYR A 33 -12.63 16.39 -11.10
N GLY A 34 -13.09 17.45 -10.41
CA GLY A 34 -13.82 18.56 -11.05
C GLY A 34 -13.01 19.30 -12.12
N LYS A 35 -11.68 19.16 -12.12
CA LYS A 35 -10.75 19.75 -13.09
C LYS A 35 -10.20 18.75 -14.11
N GLY A 36 -10.63 17.48 -14.08
CA GLY A 36 -10.11 16.43 -14.96
C GLY A 36 -8.62 16.12 -14.75
N LEU A 37 -8.10 16.33 -13.54
CA LEU A 37 -6.69 16.03 -13.22
C LEU A 37 -6.48 14.53 -12.99
N ASP A 38 -5.23 14.07 -13.12
CA ASP A 38 -4.85 12.72 -12.75
C ASP A 38 -4.91 12.52 -11.23
N LEU A 39 -5.60 11.48 -10.80
CA LEU A 39 -5.83 11.12 -9.38
C LEU A 39 -5.16 9.79 -9.01
N SER A 40 -4.33 9.23 -9.89
CA SER A 40 -3.63 7.94 -9.67
C SER A 40 -2.73 7.92 -8.42
N ALA A 41 -2.30 9.09 -7.93
CA ALA A 41 -1.47 9.21 -6.73
C ALA A 41 -2.24 8.92 -5.41
N PHE A 42 -3.57 9.11 -5.39
CA PHE A 42 -4.35 9.00 -4.15
C PHE A 42 -4.41 7.58 -3.59
N PRO A 43 -4.75 6.54 -4.37
CA PRO A 43 -4.76 5.16 -3.86
C PRO A 43 -3.41 4.75 -3.28
N ASN A 44 -2.32 5.12 -3.96
CA ASN A 44 -0.96 4.82 -3.53
C ASN A 44 -0.63 5.36 -2.14
N ALA A 45 -1.07 6.58 -1.81
CA ALA A 45 -0.90 7.12 -0.46
C ALA A 45 -1.86 6.47 0.55
N GLN A 46 -3.12 6.28 0.17
CA GLN A 46 -4.18 5.76 1.05
C GLN A 46 -3.89 4.35 1.59
N MET A 47 -3.21 3.51 0.80
CA MET A 47 -2.82 2.16 1.23
C MET A 47 -1.91 2.16 2.48
N LEU A 48 -1.14 3.24 2.72
CA LEU A 48 -0.24 3.33 3.88
C LEU A 48 -0.93 3.78 5.16
N TYR A 49 -2.08 4.45 5.08
CA TYR A 49 -2.66 5.15 6.23
C TYR A 49 -3.02 4.24 7.41
N PRO A 50 -3.60 3.03 7.21
CA PRO A 50 -3.91 2.15 8.33
C PRO A 50 -2.66 1.74 9.12
N ALA A 51 -1.62 1.32 8.41
CA ALA A 51 -0.35 0.93 9.03
C ALA A 51 0.33 2.12 9.73
N ALA A 52 0.39 3.28 9.08
CA ALA A 52 0.91 4.51 9.68
C ALA A 52 0.13 4.92 10.93
N GLY A 53 -1.20 4.74 10.93
CA GLY A 53 -2.06 5.01 12.07
C GLY A 53 -1.71 4.16 13.29
N VAL A 54 -1.52 2.85 13.09
CA VAL A 54 -1.10 1.93 14.16
C VAL A 54 0.32 2.26 14.64
N MET A 55 1.25 2.47 13.72
CA MET A 55 2.64 2.78 14.06
C MET A 55 2.76 4.09 14.84
N MET A 56 2.04 5.14 14.44
CA MET A 56 1.99 6.40 15.16
C MET A 56 1.33 6.26 16.54
N ALA A 57 0.24 5.49 16.63
CA ALA A 57 -0.41 5.18 17.90
C ALA A 57 0.56 4.52 18.89
N TYR A 58 1.37 3.55 18.43
CA TYR A 58 2.39 2.91 19.25
C TYR A 58 3.57 3.83 19.58
N LEU A 59 4.05 4.64 18.64
CA LEU A 59 5.09 5.63 18.92
C LEU A 59 4.68 6.63 20.00
N ILE A 60 3.40 7.02 20.07
CA ILE A 60 2.90 7.96 21.09
C ILE A 60 2.68 7.26 22.44
N THR A 61 2.12 6.06 22.43
CA THR A 61 1.61 5.41 23.66
C THR A 61 2.59 4.42 24.30
N LYS A 62 3.59 3.94 23.57
CA LYS A 62 4.59 2.95 24.02
C LYS A 62 6.03 3.48 24.00
N LYS A 63 6.24 4.79 24.21
CA LYS A 63 7.56 5.45 24.14
C LYS A 63 8.68 4.80 24.98
N GLY A 64 8.34 4.08 26.05
CA GLY A 64 9.31 3.40 26.94
C GLY A 64 9.57 1.93 26.61
N ASP A 65 8.91 1.37 25.60
CA ASP A 65 9.08 -0.05 25.25
C ASP A 65 10.36 -0.26 24.43
N LYS A 66 11.34 -0.96 25.03
CA LYS A 66 12.62 -1.29 24.40
C LYS A 66 12.48 -2.18 23.16
N ASN A 67 11.38 -2.93 23.08
CA ASN A 67 11.09 -3.84 21.97
C ASN A 67 10.37 -3.15 20.80
N LEU A 68 9.99 -1.88 20.92
CA LEU A 68 9.41 -1.12 19.83
C LEU A 68 10.47 -0.92 18.72
N PRO A 69 10.16 -1.28 17.46
CA PRO A 69 11.05 -1.01 16.32
C PRO A 69 10.93 0.46 15.91
N THR A 70 11.34 1.36 16.79
CA THR A 70 11.10 2.82 16.70
C THR A 70 11.59 3.43 15.39
N ALA A 71 12.79 3.08 14.92
CA ALA A 71 13.34 3.60 13.66
C ALA A 71 12.48 3.21 12.46
N PHE A 72 12.04 1.95 12.40
CA PHE A 72 11.16 1.43 11.36
C PHE A 72 9.80 2.13 11.38
N TYR A 73 9.20 2.33 12.56
CA TYR A 73 7.91 3.02 12.68
C TYR A 73 7.98 4.50 12.32
N ILE A 74 9.02 5.21 12.77
CA ILE A 74 9.24 6.62 12.41
C ILE A 74 9.41 6.75 10.91
N PHE A 75 10.23 5.89 10.30
CA PHE A 75 10.43 5.87 8.85
C PHE A 75 9.11 5.66 8.10
N PHE A 76 8.30 4.66 8.48
CA PHE A 76 7.05 4.37 7.77
C PHE A 76 6.04 5.53 7.86
N VAL A 77 5.92 6.15 9.05
CA VAL A 77 5.07 7.32 9.24
C VAL A 77 5.58 8.51 8.42
N ALA A 78 6.89 8.73 8.37
CA ALA A 78 7.50 9.78 7.55
C ALA A 78 7.28 9.54 6.04
N LEU A 79 7.48 8.31 5.56
CA LEU A 79 7.20 7.92 4.18
C LEU A 79 5.73 8.16 3.81
N THR A 80 4.81 7.81 4.72
CA THR A 80 3.39 8.08 4.53
C THR A 80 3.10 9.57 4.40
N ALA A 81 3.71 10.41 5.24
CA ALA A 81 3.58 11.85 5.14
C ALA A 81 4.13 12.41 3.82
N VAL A 82 5.27 11.88 3.34
CA VAL A 82 5.82 12.24 2.02
C VAL A 82 4.83 11.91 0.91
N LEU A 83 4.25 10.71 0.89
CA LEU A 83 3.27 10.31 -0.13
C LEU A 83 1.99 11.15 -0.07
N VAL A 84 1.54 11.55 1.12
CA VAL A 84 0.41 12.50 1.29
C VAL A 84 0.75 13.84 0.64
N VAL A 85 1.96 14.37 0.89
CA VAL A 85 2.42 15.64 0.29
C VAL A 85 2.53 15.52 -1.23
N CYS A 86 3.12 14.44 -1.75
CA CYS A 86 3.20 14.19 -3.19
C CYS A 86 1.81 14.11 -3.84
N THR A 87 0.85 13.47 -3.17
CA THR A 87 -0.54 13.37 -3.65
C THR A 87 -1.23 14.73 -3.63
N ALA A 88 -1.05 15.54 -2.59
CA ALA A 88 -1.61 16.89 -2.58
C ALA A 88 -0.99 17.77 -3.66
N ALA A 89 0.33 17.67 -3.85
CA ALA A 89 1.06 18.40 -4.88
C ALA A 89 0.65 17.99 -6.30
N SER A 90 0.25 16.72 -6.53
CA SER A 90 -0.25 16.29 -7.84
C SER A 90 -1.52 17.02 -8.29
N VAL A 91 -2.31 17.52 -7.34
CA VAL A 91 -3.53 18.29 -7.61
C VAL A 91 -3.28 19.79 -7.58
N LEU A 92 -2.45 20.28 -6.66
CA LEU A 92 -2.22 21.71 -6.45
C LEU A 92 -1.17 22.30 -7.41
N ALA A 93 -0.22 21.48 -7.86
CA ALA A 93 0.81 21.82 -8.83
C ALA A 93 0.89 20.72 -9.91
N PRO A 94 -0.19 20.55 -10.71
CA PRO A 94 -0.21 19.51 -11.73
C PRO A 94 0.86 19.81 -12.78
N GLN A 95 1.77 18.85 -12.96
CA GLN A 95 2.80 18.91 -13.97
C GLN A 95 2.52 17.82 -14.99
N ASN A 96 1.81 18.19 -16.06
CA ASN A 96 1.50 17.28 -17.15
C ASN A 96 2.59 17.43 -18.23
N ARG A 97 3.13 16.30 -18.69
CA ARG A 97 3.98 16.23 -19.88
C ARG A 97 3.23 15.49 -20.97
N ASP A 98 3.40 15.92 -22.21
CA ASP A 98 2.92 15.17 -23.35
C ASP A 98 3.81 13.95 -23.56
N LEU A 99 3.25 12.76 -23.35
CA LEU A 99 3.88 11.49 -23.68
C LEU A 99 3.07 10.84 -24.79
N MET A 100 3.65 10.71 -25.99
CA MET A 100 2.95 10.16 -27.17
C MET A 100 1.58 10.81 -27.43
N SER A 101 1.49 12.14 -27.32
CA SER A 101 0.25 12.92 -27.53
C SER A 101 -0.86 12.68 -26.51
N MET A 102 -0.56 12.05 -25.36
CA MET A 102 -1.46 11.99 -24.21
C MET A 102 -0.88 12.76 -23.03
N PRO A 103 -1.70 13.55 -22.30
CA PRO A 103 -1.26 14.21 -21.08
C PRO A 103 -0.93 13.17 -20.01
N TYR A 104 0.31 13.15 -19.56
CA TYR A 104 0.82 12.25 -18.53
C TYR A 104 1.30 13.02 -17.31
N SER A 105 0.82 12.64 -16.13
CA SER A 105 1.20 13.26 -14.87
C SER A 105 2.63 12.90 -14.48
N GLN A 106 3.50 13.91 -14.31
CA GLN A 106 4.86 13.70 -13.81
C GLN A 106 4.88 13.20 -12.35
N TRP A 107 3.77 13.33 -11.63
CA TRP A 107 3.66 12.84 -10.25
C TRP A 107 3.55 11.32 -10.17
N ALA A 108 3.01 10.65 -11.19
CA ALA A 108 2.91 9.20 -11.24
C ALA A 108 4.29 8.50 -11.09
N PRO A 109 5.32 8.81 -11.92
CA PRO A 109 6.62 8.18 -11.80
C PRO A 109 7.36 8.61 -10.51
N ILE A 110 7.15 9.84 -10.04
CA ILE A 110 7.71 10.30 -8.76
C ILE A 110 7.18 9.41 -7.62
N MET A 111 5.86 9.18 -7.57
CA MET A 111 5.24 8.31 -6.58
C MET A 111 5.80 6.89 -6.64
N GLU A 112 5.95 6.32 -7.83
CA GLU A 112 6.56 5.00 -8.03
C GLU A 112 7.99 4.95 -7.49
N TYR A 113 8.84 5.93 -7.81
CA TYR A 113 10.21 5.96 -7.29
C TYR A 113 10.26 6.13 -5.76
N VAL A 114 9.37 6.93 -5.18
CA VAL A 114 9.27 7.08 -3.72
C VAL A 114 8.83 5.76 -3.07
N ILE A 115 7.87 5.05 -3.65
CA ILE A 115 7.42 3.74 -3.17
C ILE A 115 8.54 2.70 -3.29
N ILE A 116 9.26 2.67 -4.40
CA ILE A 116 10.37 1.74 -4.63
C ILE A 116 11.52 2.00 -3.65
N GLY A 117 12.00 3.25 -3.58
CA GLY A 117 13.04 3.64 -2.63
C GLY A 117 12.61 3.41 -1.18
N GLY A 118 11.35 3.74 -0.87
CA GLY A 118 10.75 3.51 0.44
C GLY A 118 10.70 2.04 0.81
N SER A 119 10.39 1.15 -0.13
CA SER A 119 10.35 -0.30 0.07
C SER A 119 11.72 -0.90 0.32
N VAL A 120 12.76 -0.40 -0.34
CA VAL A 120 14.13 -0.83 -0.07
C VAL A 120 14.54 -0.47 1.37
N ILE A 121 14.29 0.78 1.78
CA ILE A 121 14.61 1.25 3.15
C ILE A 121 13.74 0.50 4.18
N PHE A 122 12.47 0.24 3.87
CA PHE A 122 11.55 -0.54 4.68
C PHE A 122 12.17 -1.90 5.03
N TRP A 123 12.65 -2.65 4.02
CA TRP A 123 13.25 -3.96 4.26
C TRP A 123 14.51 -3.86 5.12
N ILE A 124 15.36 -2.88 4.86
CA ILE A 124 16.60 -2.65 5.62
C ILE A 124 16.27 -2.41 7.11
N LEU A 125 15.38 -1.47 7.41
CA LEU A 125 15.03 -1.11 8.79
C LEU A 125 14.25 -2.23 9.50
N LEU A 126 13.39 -2.94 8.79
CA LEU A 126 12.67 -4.09 9.32
C LEU A 126 13.64 -5.21 9.74
N LEU A 127 14.62 -5.53 8.88
CA LEU A 127 15.61 -6.55 9.17
C LEU A 127 16.57 -6.12 10.29
N GLN A 128 16.99 -4.85 10.31
CA GLN A 128 17.84 -4.27 11.36
C GLN A 128 17.18 -4.26 12.74
N SER A 129 15.84 -4.23 12.82
CA SER A 129 15.12 -4.23 14.09
C SER A 129 15.35 -5.48 14.93
N GLY A 130 15.90 -6.55 14.36
CA GLY A 130 16.16 -7.81 15.06
C GLY A 130 14.93 -8.70 15.18
N LYS A 131 15.13 -9.97 15.52
CA LYS A 131 14.04 -10.97 15.58
C LYS A 131 13.11 -10.75 16.79
N GLU A 132 13.65 -10.32 17.92
CA GLU A 132 12.89 -10.12 19.16
C GLU A 132 11.88 -8.98 19.02
N LYS A 133 12.32 -7.79 18.59
CA LYS A 133 11.46 -6.62 18.38
C LYS A 133 10.35 -6.91 17.38
N ARG A 134 10.71 -7.57 16.26
CA ARG A 134 9.74 -7.99 15.24
C ARG A 134 8.69 -8.93 15.82
N ARG A 135 9.08 -9.91 16.64
CA ARG A 135 8.16 -10.84 17.29
C ARG A 135 7.23 -10.14 18.28
N SER A 136 7.74 -9.23 19.11
CA SER A 136 6.92 -8.49 20.09
C SER A 136 5.82 -7.63 19.47
N TYR A 137 5.98 -7.25 18.21
CA TYR A 137 5.05 -6.38 17.47
C TYR A 137 4.39 -7.07 16.27
N GLY A 138 4.44 -8.41 16.20
CA GLY A 138 3.75 -9.19 15.15
C GLY A 138 4.34 -9.05 13.75
N LEU A 139 5.54 -8.48 13.61
CA LEU A 139 6.27 -8.32 12.35
C LEU A 139 7.15 -9.54 12.01
N ASN A 140 6.71 -10.73 12.45
CA ASN A 140 7.45 -11.98 12.27
C ASN A 140 6.82 -12.85 11.17
N SER A 141 7.56 -13.87 10.72
CA SER A 141 7.13 -14.83 9.70
C SER A 141 6.76 -16.18 10.30
N GLU A 142 6.24 -16.22 11.52
CA GLU A 142 6.00 -17.46 12.29
C GLU A 142 4.98 -18.38 11.61
N HIS A 143 4.09 -17.83 10.76
CA HIS A 143 3.04 -18.56 10.05
C HIS A 143 3.20 -18.53 8.52
N TRP A 144 4.43 -18.72 8.03
CA TRP A 144 4.72 -18.74 6.59
C TRP A 144 3.87 -19.74 5.80
N ASN A 145 3.63 -20.94 6.36
CA ASN A 145 2.81 -21.97 5.72
C ASN A 145 1.35 -21.53 5.53
N ILE A 146 0.80 -20.76 6.47
CA ILE A 146 -0.56 -20.21 6.36
C ILE A 146 -0.58 -19.12 5.30
N SER A 147 0.44 -18.26 5.28
CA SER A 147 0.59 -17.18 4.29
C SER A 147 0.61 -17.74 2.87
N ILE A 148 1.39 -18.79 2.60
CA ILE A 148 1.40 -19.47 1.29
C ILE A 148 0.01 -20.00 0.93
N ARG A 149 -0.68 -20.68 1.86
CA ARG A 149 -2.03 -21.21 1.62
C ARG A 149 -3.03 -20.11 1.31
N MET A 150 -2.93 -18.96 1.98
CA MET A 150 -3.78 -17.80 1.72
C MET A 150 -3.48 -17.16 0.36
N ILE A 151 -2.21 -17.06 -0.03
CA ILE A 151 -1.82 -16.59 -1.36
C ILE A 151 -2.36 -17.51 -2.45
N LEU A 152 -2.19 -18.83 -2.30
CA LEU A 152 -2.73 -19.82 -3.26
C LEU A 152 -4.26 -19.78 -3.31
N LEU A 153 -4.93 -19.64 -2.17
CA LEU A 153 -6.37 -19.47 -2.11
C LEU A 153 -6.81 -18.20 -2.85
N PHE A 154 -6.14 -17.07 -2.61
CA PHE A 154 -6.42 -15.82 -3.30
C PHE A 154 -6.24 -15.95 -4.81
N ILE A 155 -5.13 -16.54 -5.27
CA ILE A 155 -4.88 -16.79 -6.70
C ILE A 155 -5.99 -17.66 -7.29
N GLY A 156 -6.35 -18.75 -6.61
CA GLY A 156 -7.42 -19.66 -7.05
C GLY A 156 -8.77 -18.95 -7.16
N LEU A 157 -9.16 -18.16 -6.15
CA LEU A 157 -10.41 -17.40 -6.15
C LEU A 157 -10.40 -16.30 -7.22
N TYR A 158 -9.26 -15.63 -7.44
CA TYR A 158 -9.12 -14.59 -8.45
C TYR A 158 -9.25 -15.16 -9.86
N LEU A 159 -8.59 -16.30 -10.14
CA LEU A 159 -8.71 -17.01 -11.41
C LEU A 159 -10.11 -17.57 -11.61
N LEU A 160 -10.73 -18.14 -10.57
CA LEU A 160 -12.11 -18.64 -10.63
C LEU A 160 -13.08 -17.50 -10.98
N ARG A 161 -12.95 -16.34 -10.33
CA ARG A 161 -13.72 -15.14 -10.65
C ARG A 161 -13.57 -14.77 -12.13
N PHE A 162 -12.35 -14.81 -12.66
CA PHE A 162 -12.08 -14.50 -14.06
C PHE A 162 -12.71 -15.52 -15.02
N VAL A 163 -12.60 -16.82 -14.73
CA VAL A 163 -13.24 -17.89 -15.51
C VAL A 163 -14.77 -17.73 -15.54
N ILE A 164 -15.38 -17.45 -14.39
CA ILE A 164 -16.83 -17.21 -14.31
C ILE A 164 -17.22 -16.00 -15.16
N ALA A 165 -16.45 -14.91 -15.10
CA ALA A 165 -16.71 -13.72 -15.91
C ALA A 165 -16.62 -14.04 -17.42
N CYS A 166 -15.60 -14.78 -17.86
CA CYS A 166 -15.45 -15.21 -19.26
C CYS A 166 -16.57 -16.17 -19.71
N ALA A 167 -17.03 -17.05 -18.83
CA ALA A 167 -18.15 -17.94 -19.12
C ALA A 167 -19.46 -17.15 -19.32
N LEU A 168 -19.75 -16.22 -18.42
CA LEU A 168 -20.93 -15.36 -18.50
C LEU A 168 -20.89 -14.41 -19.71
N SER A 169 -19.70 -13.98 -20.15
CA SER A 169 -19.53 -13.13 -21.34
C SER A 169 -19.43 -13.92 -22.66
N GLY A 170 -19.46 -15.25 -22.63
CA GLY A 170 -19.29 -16.09 -23.82
C GLY A 170 -17.87 -16.12 -24.40
N GLN A 171 -16.87 -15.68 -23.64
CA GLN A 171 -15.46 -15.53 -24.07
C GLN A 171 -14.53 -16.60 -23.46
N LEU A 172 -15.02 -17.81 -23.20
CA LEU A 172 -14.20 -18.90 -22.64
C LEU A 172 -13.00 -19.30 -23.52
N SER A 173 -13.12 -19.14 -24.85
CA SER A 173 -12.02 -19.40 -25.77
C SER A 173 -10.86 -18.39 -25.58
N GLU A 174 -11.16 -17.14 -25.24
CA GLU A 174 -10.15 -16.12 -24.94
C GLU A 174 -9.41 -16.41 -23.64
N PHE A 175 -10.10 -16.95 -22.63
CA PHE A 175 -9.44 -17.44 -21.42
C PHE A 175 -8.36 -18.48 -21.75
N GLY A 176 -8.69 -19.47 -22.59
CA GLY A 176 -7.73 -20.49 -23.04
C GLY A 176 -6.51 -19.90 -23.74
N LYS A 177 -6.72 -18.89 -24.62
CA LYS A 177 -5.63 -18.20 -25.31
C LYS A 177 -4.73 -17.41 -24.35
N ILE A 178 -5.31 -16.73 -23.35
CA ILE A 178 -4.56 -15.99 -22.33
C ILE A 178 -3.69 -16.95 -21.51
N MET A 179 -4.24 -18.08 -21.09
CA MET A 179 -3.51 -19.07 -20.29
C MET A 179 -2.40 -19.78 -21.09
N ALA A 180 -2.58 -19.96 -22.40
CA ALA A 180 -1.57 -20.51 -23.30
C ALA A 180 -0.45 -19.51 -23.65
N ASN A 181 -0.67 -18.21 -23.45
CA ASN A 181 0.30 -17.18 -23.78
C ASN A 181 1.42 -17.11 -22.71
N PRO A 182 2.70 -17.35 -23.08
CA PRO A 182 3.82 -17.26 -22.14
C PRO A 182 3.97 -15.88 -21.48
N THR A 183 3.61 -14.80 -22.18
CA THR A 183 3.68 -13.43 -21.65
C THR A 183 2.78 -13.24 -20.44
N THR A 184 1.62 -13.91 -20.40
CA THR A 184 0.71 -13.88 -19.24
C THR A 184 1.43 -14.33 -17.98
N TRP A 185 2.17 -15.43 -18.05
CA TRP A 185 2.92 -15.97 -16.91
C TRP A 185 4.10 -15.09 -16.54
N ILE A 186 4.80 -14.53 -17.52
CA ILE A 186 5.89 -13.57 -17.27
C ILE A 186 5.37 -12.36 -16.49
N ILE A 187 4.25 -11.76 -16.92
CA ILE A 187 3.64 -10.63 -16.21
C ILE A 187 3.21 -11.05 -14.81
N PHE A 188 2.58 -12.22 -14.66
CA PHE A 188 2.16 -12.74 -13.37
C PHE A 188 3.34 -12.87 -12.38
N PHE A 189 4.45 -13.48 -12.81
CA PHE A 189 5.65 -13.61 -11.97
C PHE A 189 6.33 -12.25 -11.71
N THR A 190 6.28 -11.32 -12.67
CA THR A 190 6.82 -9.96 -12.49
C THR A 190 6.07 -9.22 -11.39
N VAL A 191 4.73 -9.35 -11.32
CA VAL A 191 3.93 -8.77 -10.23
C VAL A 191 4.34 -9.34 -8.86
N LEU A 192 4.63 -10.64 -8.77
CA LEU A 192 5.11 -11.26 -7.52
C LEU A 192 6.47 -10.70 -7.08
N VAL A 193 7.36 -10.40 -8.01
CA VAL A 193 8.66 -9.77 -7.70
C VAL A 193 8.47 -8.30 -7.33
N ASN A 194 7.62 -7.59 -8.07
CA ASN A 194 7.32 -6.18 -7.82
C ASN A 194 6.75 -5.94 -6.42
N PHE A 195 6.01 -6.89 -5.86
CA PHE A 195 5.54 -6.81 -4.47
C PHE A 195 6.66 -6.43 -3.49
N PHE A 196 7.85 -7.01 -3.61
CA PHE A 196 8.96 -6.68 -2.70
C PHE A 196 9.49 -5.25 -2.89
N LEU A 197 9.38 -4.72 -4.10
CA LEU A 197 9.75 -3.35 -4.46
C LEU A 197 8.64 -2.33 -4.18
N SER A 198 7.42 -2.78 -3.90
CA SER A 198 6.30 -1.89 -3.58
C SER A 198 5.66 -2.21 -2.23
N VAL A 199 6.31 -3.02 -1.39
CA VAL A 199 5.75 -3.61 -0.16
C VAL A 199 5.14 -2.59 0.79
N VAL A 200 5.63 -1.34 0.78
CA VAL A 200 5.08 -0.28 1.63
C VAL A 200 3.62 0.04 1.31
N ALA A 201 3.18 -0.24 0.08
CA ALA A 201 1.81 -0.04 -0.39
C ALA A 201 0.93 -1.30 -0.29
N PHE A 202 1.41 -2.40 0.31
CA PHE A 202 0.68 -3.67 0.46
C PHE A 202 0.68 -4.17 1.90
#